data_AF-A0A434A2T8-F1
#
_entry.id   AF-A0A434A2T8-F1
#
_cell.length_a   1.000
_cell.length_b   1.000
_cell.length_c   1.000
_cell.angle_alpha   90.00
_cell.angle_beta   90.00
_cell.angle_gamma   90.00
#
_symmetry.space_group_name_H-M   'P 1'
#
loop_
_entity.id
_entity.type
_entity.pdbx_description
1 polymer ?
#
loop_
_entity_poly.entity_id
_entity_poly.type
_entity_poly.pdbx_seq_one_letter_code
_entity_poly.pdbx_strand_id
1 'polypeptide(L)'
;MEISQVSIDQLPAEKKMDLADDVMRLLQVREKNKEMTKDWLIFISTSNFKITAGEIYLAFKMALSRQILDSNGKEIDLYPELSNNATGKVISAYLNFKSDSEVYQKAKGKLKALKLPTNEISENEKLKLKEDFLKMVFEEITVNGYCQDAHHLFLELENSGKFNISPEEKKKLYQEQLKIHIPLEKEEIKLKGSYSAKHLLKNFQERLDSGKPLTAVVNKCRSITVSNYLKDFVSDFETFKKSL
;
A
#
# COMPACT_ATOMS: atom_id res chain seq x y z
N MET A 1 2.23 1.83 23.69
CA MET A 1 1.22 1.88 22.62
C MET A 1 1.92 2.31 21.34
N GLU A 2 1.94 1.46 20.31
CA GLU A 2 2.33 1.90 18.97
C GLU A 2 1.26 2.87 18.47
N ILE A 3 1.66 4.08 18.08
CA ILE A 3 0.73 5.12 17.63
C ILE A 3 0.27 4.75 16.22
N SER A 4 -0.84 3.99 16.14
CA SER A 4 -1.47 3.69 14.86
C SER A 4 -1.95 4.99 14.21
N GLN A 5 -1.57 5.19 12.94
CA GLN A 5 -2.06 6.30 12.13
C GLN A 5 -3.41 6.02 11.46
N VAL A 6 -3.95 4.81 11.67
CA VAL A 6 -5.22 4.35 11.11
C VAL A 6 -6.37 4.83 11.99
N SER A 7 -7.45 5.28 11.35
CA SER A 7 -8.67 5.72 12.03
C SER A 7 -9.30 4.59 12.85
N ILE A 8 -9.97 4.95 13.95
CA ILE A 8 -10.46 3.95 14.92
C ILE A 8 -11.48 2.98 14.32
N ASP A 9 -12.31 3.42 13.37
CA ASP A 9 -13.27 2.59 12.64
C ASP A 9 -12.59 1.42 11.90
N GLN A 10 -11.42 1.64 11.32
CA GLN A 10 -10.67 0.68 10.49
C GLN A 10 -9.72 -0.24 11.28
N LEU A 11 -9.59 -0.05 12.60
CA LEU A 11 -8.71 -0.87 13.43
C LEU A 11 -9.30 -2.27 13.70
N PRO A 12 -8.47 -3.33 13.75
CA PRO A 12 -8.90 -4.66 14.18
C PRO A 12 -9.47 -4.66 15.61
N ALA A 13 -10.37 -5.59 15.91
CA ALA A 13 -11.02 -5.69 17.22
C ALA A 13 -10.04 -5.79 18.39
N GLU A 14 -8.93 -6.52 18.22
CA GLU A 14 -7.88 -6.66 19.24
C GLU A 14 -7.29 -5.29 19.63
N LYS A 15 -6.92 -4.47 18.64
CA LYS A 15 -6.35 -3.14 18.88
C LYS A 15 -7.37 -2.16 19.48
N LYS A 16 -8.65 -2.34 19.18
CA LYS A 16 -9.75 -1.59 19.82
C LYS A 16 -9.88 -1.96 21.30
N MET A 17 -9.79 -3.25 21.62
CA MET A 17 -9.78 -3.72 23.00
C MET A 17 -8.57 -3.20 23.79
N ASP A 18 -7.37 -3.21 23.18
CA ASP A 18 -6.17 -2.63 23.78
C ASP A 18 -6.37 -1.15 24.13
N LEU A 19 -6.99 -0.37 23.23
CA LEU A 19 -7.31 1.03 23.49
C LEU A 19 -8.26 1.19 24.69
N ALA A 20 -9.34 0.41 24.74
CA ALA A 20 -10.27 0.49 25.85
C ALA A 20 -9.60 0.16 27.18
N ASP A 21 -8.74 -0.86 27.20
CA ASP A 21 -7.95 -1.24 28.37
C ASP A 21 -6.97 -0.15 28.81
N ASP A 22 -6.31 0.51 27.86
CA ASP A 22 -5.39 1.62 28.14
C ASP A 22 -6.14 2.85 28.69
N VAL A 23 -7.31 3.19 28.14
CA VAL A 23 -8.14 4.30 28.64
C VAL A 23 -8.72 3.98 30.02
N MET A 24 -9.20 2.75 30.25
CA MET A 24 -9.66 2.32 31.58
C MET A 24 -8.55 2.37 32.62
N ARG A 25 -7.33 1.94 32.26
CA ARG A 25 -6.17 2.03 33.14
C ARG A 25 -5.85 3.50 33.46
N LEU A 26 -5.93 4.37 32.46
CA LEU A 26 -5.71 5.80 32.63
C LEU A 26 -6.74 6.44 33.57
N LEU A 27 -8.01 6.03 33.49
CA LEU A 27 -9.11 6.46 34.37
C LEU A 27 -9.15 5.72 35.72
N GLN A 28 -8.21 4.81 35.98
CA GLN A 28 -8.13 4.02 37.21
C GLN A 28 -9.40 3.20 37.52
N VAL A 29 -10.05 2.67 36.48
CA VAL A 29 -11.25 1.83 36.63
C VAL A 29 -10.91 0.55 37.37
N ARG A 30 -11.52 0.33 38.54
CA ARG A 30 -11.23 -0.83 39.42
C ARG A 30 -11.92 -2.11 38.97
N GLU A 31 -13.15 -2.00 38.47
CA GLU A 31 -13.94 -3.14 37.98
C GLU A 31 -14.25 -2.97 36.50
N LYS A 32 -13.71 -3.88 35.68
CA LYS A 32 -13.95 -3.86 34.24
C LYS A 32 -15.32 -4.45 33.94
N ASN A 33 -16.27 -3.62 33.54
CA ASN A 33 -17.52 -4.07 32.97
C ASN A 33 -17.36 -4.34 31.47
N LYS A 34 -17.40 -5.62 31.07
CA LYS A 34 -17.24 -6.04 29.67
C LYS A 34 -18.32 -5.49 28.73
N GLU A 35 -19.54 -5.33 29.24
CA GLU A 35 -20.67 -4.79 28.49
C GLU A 35 -20.46 -3.30 28.21
N MET A 36 -20.03 -2.53 29.23
CA MET A 36 -19.63 -1.14 29.08
C MET A 36 -18.47 -0.96 28.08
N THR A 37 -17.44 -1.81 28.14
CA THR A 37 -16.35 -1.78 27.16
C THR A 37 -16.87 -1.96 25.74
N LYS A 38 -17.77 -2.92 25.54
CA LYS A 38 -18.34 -3.24 24.23
C LYS A 38 -19.17 -2.06 23.71
N ASP A 39 -20.04 -1.49 24.53
CA ASP A 39 -20.88 -0.36 24.16
C ASP A 39 -20.07 0.89 23.83
N TRP A 40 -19.01 1.14 24.60
CA TRP A 40 -18.08 2.24 24.36
C TRP A 40 -17.32 2.08 23.04
N LEU A 41 -16.84 0.86 22.76
CA LEU A 41 -16.15 0.56 21.50
C LEU A 41 -17.08 0.66 20.29
N ILE A 42 -18.35 0.27 20.45
CA ILE A 42 -19.38 0.48 19.43
C ILE A 42 -19.56 1.98 19.20
N PHE A 43 -19.79 2.75 20.26
CA PHE A 43 -19.97 4.20 20.16
C PHE A 43 -18.81 4.89 19.44
N ILE A 44 -17.56 4.60 19.81
CA ILE A 44 -16.40 5.21 19.17
C ILE A 44 -16.22 4.75 17.72
N SER A 45 -16.52 3.49 17.42
CA SER A 45 -16.39 2.95 16.06
C SER A 45 -17.48 3.45 15.11
N THR A 46 -18.67 3.79 15.62
CA THR A 46 -19.80 4.28 14.81
C THR A 46 -19.93 5.80 14.83
N SER A 47 -19.25 6.49 15.73
CA SER A 47 -19.23 7.95 15.76
C SER A 47 -18.44 8.50 14.58
N ASN A 48 -18.91 9.60 13.99
CA ASN A 48 -18.28 10.28 12.84
C ASN A 48 -16.97 11.02 13.19
N PHE A 49 -16.28 10.63 14.26
CA PHE A 49 -15.02 11.24 14.64
C PHE A 49 -13.89 10.73 13.74
N LYS A 50 -13.25 11.64 13.00
CA LYS A 50 -12.02 11.33 12.26
C LYS A 50 -10.82 11.35 13.21
N ILE A 51 -10.71 10.30 14.04
CA ILE A 51 -9.72 10.21 15.12
C ILE A 51 -9.08 8.81 15.18
N THR A 52 -7.79 8.78 15.51
CA THR A 52 -7.03 7.54 15.70
C THR A 52 -7.11 7.04 17.15
N ALA A 53 -6.79 5.76 17.39
CA ALA A 53 -6.72 5.21 18.75
C ALA A 53 -5.76 5.99 19.67
N GLY A 54 -4.59 6.36 19.16
CA GLY A 54 -3.61 7.13 19.92
C GLY A 54 -4.10 8.52 20.30
N GLU A 55 -4.88 9.16 19.41
CA GLU A 55 -5.49 10.46 19.68
C GLU A 55 -6.62 10.38 20.70
N ILE A 56 -7.41 9.30 20.71
CA ILE A 56 -8.43 9.07 21.75
C ILE A 56 -7.73 8.99 23.11
N TYR A 57 -6.69 8.16 23.24
CA TYR A 57 -5.94 8.07 24.49
C TYR A 57 -5.33 9.42 24.91
N LEU A 58 -4.75 10.17 23.96
CA LEU A 58 -4.18 11.48 24.23
C LEU A 58 -5.26 12.48 24.68
N ALA A 59 -6.44 12.45 24.07
CA ALA A 59 -7.57 13.30 24.46
C ALA A 59 -7.98 13.05 25.91
N PHE A 60 -8.10 11.79 26.33
CA PHE A 60 -8.39 11.44 27.73
C PHE A 60 -7.26 11.86 28.68
N LYS A 61 -6.00 11.70 28.28
CA LYS A 61 -4.84 12.15 29.07
C LYS A 61 -4.86 13.67 29.25
N MET A 62 -5.16 14.41 28.18
CA MET A 62 -5.26 15.86 28.20
C MET A 62 -6.41 16.35 29.08
N ALA A 63 -7.57 15.69 29.00
CA ALA A 63 -8.72 15.97 29.87
C ALA A 63 -8.39 15.74 31.35
N LEU A 64 -7.72 14.64 31.71
CA LEU A 64 -7.25 14.41 33.09
C LEU A 64 -6.26 15.48 33.57
N SER A 65 -5.39 15.95 32.68
CA SER A 65 -4.44 17.02 32.98
C SER A 65 -5.04 18.44 32.89
N ARG A 66 -6.35 18.56 32.64
CA ARG A 66 -7.10 19.83 32.52
C ARG A 66 -6.58 20.75 31.41
N GLN A 67 -6.00 20.17 30.36
CA GLN A 67 -5.47 20.91 29.21
C GLN A 67 -6.52 21.20 28.14
N ILE A 68 -7.65 20.48 28.16
CA ILE A 68 -8.79 20.69 27.27
C ILE A 68 -10.04 20.94 28.11
N LEU A 69 -10.85 21.89 27.65
CA LEU A 69 -12.07 22.35 28.31
C LEU A 69 -13.28 22.03 27.44
N ASP A 70 -14.45 21.87 28.07
CA ASP A 70 -15.73 21.75 27.34
C ASP A 70 -16.01 23.05 26.56
N SER A 71 -16.94 22.99 25.62
CA SER A 71 -17.53 24.08 24.83
C SER A 71 -17.87 25.35 25.64
N ASN A 72 -18.14 25.22 26.94
CA ASN A 72 -18.43 26.33 27.85
C ASN A 72 -17.22 26.82 28.68
N GLY A 73 -16.00 26.39 28.34
CA GLY A 73 -14.77 26.76 29.05
C GLY A 73 -14.62 26.12 30.44
N LYS A 74 -15.37 25.04 30.72
CA LYS A 74 -15.32 24.31 31.99
C LYS A 74 -14.47 23.06 31.89
N GLU A 75 -13.90 22.64 33.02
CA GLU A 75 -13.23 21.34 33.13
C GLU A 75 -14.22 20.22 32.75
N ILE A 76 -13.72 19.20 32.03
CA ILE A 76 -14.52 18.04 31.67
C ILE A 76 -14.47 17.04 32.82
N ASP A 77 -15.60 16.80 33.47
CA ASP A 77 -15.69 15.79 34.52
C ASP A 77 -15.49 14.39 33.93
N LEU A 78 -14.39 13.75 34.32
CA LEU A 78 -14.07 12.39 33.96
C LEU A 78 -14.39 11.47 35.14
N TYR A 79 -15.41 10.65 34.97
CA TYR A 79 -15.74 9.60 35.93
C TYR A 79 -14.98 8.30 35.57
N PRO A 80 -14.73 7.41 36.54
CA PRO A 80 -14.11 6.09 36.32
C PRO A 80 -14.97 5.11 35.49
N GLU A 81 -15.85 5.61 34.65
CA GLU A 81 -16.77 4.87 33.81
C GLU A 81 -16.63 5.42 32.40
N LEU A 82 -16.53 4.54 31.40
CA LEU A 82 -16.40 4.92 29.99
C LEU A 82 -17.75 5.42 29.43
N SER A 83 -18.27 6.51 29.99
CA SER A 83 -19.51 7.12 29.55
C SER A 83 -19.37 7.65 28.12
N ASN A 84 -20.28 7.24 27.23
CA ASN A 84 -20.32 7.70 25.84
C ASN A 84 -20.46 9.22 25.76
N ASN A 85 -21.23 9.83 26.67
CA ASN A 85 -21.44 11.28 26.69
C ASN A 85 -20.14 12.03 27.06
N ALA A 86 -19.47 11.60 28.14
CA ALA A 86 -18.18 12.17 28.54
C ALA A 86 -17.12 11.98 27.43
N THR A 87 -17.08 10.80 26.84
CA THR A 87 -16.20 10.46 25.71
C THR A 87 -16.42 11.38 24.51
N GLY A 88 -17.67 11.63 24.14
CA GLY A 88 -18.01 12.55 23.04
C GLY A 88 -17.51 13.97 23.30
N LYS A 89 -17.64 14.45 24.55
CA LYS A 89 -17.13 15.77 24.96
C LYS A 89 -15.62 15.85 24.91
N VAL A 90 -14.92 14.85 25.44
CA VAL A 90 -13.45 14.77 25.44
C VAL A 90 -12.89 14.77 24.02
N ILE A 91 -13.44 13.92 23.14
CA ILE A 91 -13.00 13.83 21.75
C ILE A 91 -13.27 15.15 21.02
N SER A 92 -14.44 15.75 21.20
CA SER A 92 -14.78 17.02 20.55
C SER A 92 -13.89 18.17 21.03
N ALA A 93 -13.65 18.28 22.33
CA ALA A 93 -12.75 19.28 22.91
C ALA A 93 -11.31 19.11 22.40
N TYR A 94 -10.83 17.86 22.30
CA TYR A 94 -9.52 17.58 21.73
C TYR A 94 -9.43 17.95 20.24
N LEU A 95 -10.47 17.67 19.45
CA LEU A 95 -10.50 18.04 18.03
C LEU A 95 -10.49 19.56 17.83
N ASN A 96 -11.18 20.31 18.69
CA ASN A 96 -11.15 21.78 18.69
C ASN A 96 -9.77 22.30 19.13
N PHE A 97 -9.20 21.74 20.19
CA PHE A 97 -7.82 22.08 20.60
C PHE A 97 -6.81 21.82 19.47
N LYS A 98 -6.99 20.72 18.74
CA LYS A 98 -6.15 20.35 17.59
C LYS A 98 -6.34 21.28 16.40
N SER A 99 -7.55 21.79 16.15
CA SER A 99 -7.78 22.79 15.10
C SER A 99 -7.12 24.12 15.44
N ASP A 100 -7.21 24.51 16.70
CA ASP A 100 -6.81 25.84 17.18
C ASP A 100 -5.33 25.92 17.56
N SER A 101 -4.69 24.78 17.81
CA SER A 101 -3.26 24.73 18.11
C SER A 101 -2.41 25.13 16.91
N GLU A 102 -1.80 26.32 16.99
CA GLU A 102 -0.84 26.80 16.01
C GLU A 102 0.35 25.84 15.81
N VAL A 103 0.79 25.18 16.89
CA VAL A 103 1.90 24.22 16.86
C VAL A 103 1.53 23.03 15.96
N TYR A 104 0.31 22.51 16.12
CA TYR A 104 -0.19 21.42 15.30
C TYR A 104 -0.34 21.84 13.83
N GLN A 105 -0.91 23.02 13.57
CA GLN A 105 -1.07 23.51 12.19
C GLN A 105 0.28 23.77 11.51
N LYS A 106 1.26 24.33 12.22
CA LYS A 106 2.63 24.52 11.72
C LYS A 106 3.32 23.18 11.44
N ALA A 107 3.18 22.19 12.31
CA ALA A 107 3.72 20.84 12.10
C ALA A 107 3.05 20.13 10.90
N LYS A 108 1.73 20.24 10.77
CA LYS A 108 0.96 19.73 9.63
C LYS A 108 1.37 20.39 8.32
N GLY A 109 1.61 21.70 8.34
CA GLY A 109 2.15 22.46 7.20
C GLY A 109 3.53 21.96 6.78
N LYS A 110 4.45 21.77 7.74
CA LYS A 110 5.78 21.20 7.48
C LYS A 110 5.70 19.78 6.89
N LEU A 111 4.84 18.91 7.43
CA LEU A 111 4.64 17.56 6.90
C LEU A 111 4.03 17.57 5.49
N LYS A 112 3.09 18.49 5.20
CA LYS A 112 2.57 18.66 3.84
C LYS A 112 3.64 19.15 2.87
N ALA A 113 4.54 20.04 3.31
CA ALA A 113 5.66 20.50 2.50
C ALA A 113 6.72 19.40 2.25
N LEU A 114 6.83 18.43 3.17
CA LEU A 114 7.70 17.26 3.04
C LEU A 114 7.07 16.11 2.26
N LYS A 115 5.73 16.10 2.06
CA LYS A 115 5.14 15.20 1.08
C LYS A 115 5.71 15.61 -0.27
N LEU A 116 6.43 14.67 -0.92
CA LEU A 116 6.82 14.82 -2.32
C LEU A 116 5.60 15.35 -3.08
N PRO A 117 5.75 16.41 -3.90
CA PRO A 117 4.65 16.84 -4.74
C PRO A 117 4.13 15.60 -5.45
N THR A 118 2.82 15.37 -5.40
CA THR A 118 2.17 14.49 -6.36
C THR A 118 2.58 15.08 -7.69
N ASN A 119 3.54 14.46 -8.39
CA ASN A 119 3.76 14.74 -9.79
C ASN A 119 2.45 14.36 -10.46
N GLU A 120 1.52 15.29 -10.55
CA GLU A 120 0.46 15.27 -11.54
C GLU A 120 1.18 15.43 -12.86
N ILE A 121 1.75 14.32 -13.33
CA ILE A 121 2.41 14.23 -14.64
C ILE A 121 1.36 14.74 -15.63
N SER A 122 1.66 15.86 -16.27
CA SER A 122 0.76 16.45 -17.27
C SER A 122 0.52 15.43 -18.37
N GLU A 123 -0.64 15.47 -19.04
CA GLU A 123 -0.92 14.53 -20.14
C GLU A 123 0.17 14.55 -21.22
N ASN A 124 0.77 15.72 -21.47
CA ASN A 124 1.90 15.88 -22.38
C ASN A 124 3.17 15.16 -21.92
N GLU A 125 3.47 15.13 -20.62
CA GLU A 125 4.61 14.38 -20.09
C GLU A 125 4.37 12.87 -20.13
N LYS A 126 3.13 12.41 -19.93
CA LYS A 126 2.77 10.99 -20.10
C LYS A 126 2.97 10.53 -21.55
N LEU A 127 2.57 11.36 -22.51
CA LEU A 127 2.76 11.07 -23.94
C LEU A 127 4.25 11.01 -24.29
N LYS A 128 5.05 11.96 -23.82
CA LYS A 128 6.51 11.93 -24.02
C LYS A 128 7.16 10.70 -23.40
N LEU A 129 6.80 10.36 -22.16
CA LEU A 129 7.30 9.14 -21.51
C LEU A 129 6.92 7.87 -22.28
N LYS A 130 5.71 7.81 -22.84
CA LYS A 130 5.30 6.70 -23.69
C LYS A 130 6.12 6.66 -24.98
N GLU A 131 6.36 7.80 -25.63
CA GLU A 131 7.17 7.85 -26.86
C GLU A 131 8.64 7.49 -26.60
N ASP A 132 9.23 7.97 -25.52
CA ASP A 132 10.61 7.64 -25.13
C ASP A 132 10.74 6.15 -24.80
N PHE A 133 9.74 5.57 -24.13
CA PHE A 133 9.67 4.14 -23.88
C PHE A 133 9.60 3.34 -25.19
N LEU A 134 8.76 3.75 -26.14
CA LEU A 134 8.66 3.07 -27.44
C LEU A 134 9.96 3.15 -28.24
N LYS A 135 10.68 4.29 -28.17
CA LYS A 135 12.00 4.42 -28.80
C LYS A 135 13.02 3.49 -28.17
N MET A 136 13.06 3.41 -26.83
CA MET A 136 13.94 2.48 -26.12
C MET A 136 13.68 1.03 -26.54
N VAL A 137 12.41 0.61 -26.57
CA VAL A 137 12.04 -0.75 -26.99
C VAL A 137 12.43 -0.98 -28.46
N PHE A 138 12.22 -0.01 -29.34
CA PHE A 138 12.63 -0.10 -30.75
C PHE A 138 14.15 -0.25 -30.89
N GLU A 139 14.94 0.59 -30.22
CA GLU A 139 16.40 0.55 -30.26
C GLU A 139 16.94 -0.77 -29.71
N GLU A 140 16.42 -1.25 -28.58
CA GLU A 140 16.84 -2.52 -27.98
C GLU A 140 16.48 -3.73 -28.86
N ILE A 141 15.30 -3.74 -29.48
CA ILE A 141 14.93 -4.81 -30.43
C ILE A 141 15.79 -4.72 -31.69
N THR A 142 16.14 -3.53 -32.16
CA THR A 142 17.01 -3.35 -33.33
C THR A 142 18.42 -3.87 -33.09
N VAL A 143 19.00 -3.56 -31.92
CA VAL A 143 20.39 -3.90 -31.60
C VAL A 143 20.52 -5.35 -31.13
N ASN A 144 19.65 -5.80 -30.22
CA ASN A 144 19.78 -7.08 -29.53
C ASN A 144 18.76 -8.14 -30.01
N GLY A 145 17.78 -7.76 -30.82
CA GLY A 145 16.66 -8.65 -31.17
C GLY A 145 15.79 -9.02 -29.96
N TYR A 146 15.88 -8.32 -28.83
CA TYR A 146 15.11 -8.62 -27.63
C TYR A 146 15.10 -7.42 -26.69
N CYS A 147 13.91 -7.07 -26.19
CA CYS A 147 13.76 -6.09 -25.13
C CYS A 147 13.06 -6.76 -23.93
N GLN A 148 13.66 -6.65 -22.74
CA GLN A 148 13.11 -7.25 -21.53
C GLN A 148 11.82 -6.53 -21.08
N ASP A 149 11.68 -5.25 -21.39
CA ASP A 149 10.54 -4.42 -20.98
C ASP A 149 9.39 -4.44 -22.00
N ALA A 150 9.55 -5.14 -23.13
CA ALA A 150 8.53 -5.30 -24.15
C ALA A 150 7.21 -5.93 -23.64
N HIS A 151 7.22 -6.63 -22.49
CA HIS A 151 6.01 -7.17 -21.87
C HIS A 151 4.95 -6.11 -21.53
N HIS A 152 5.34 -4.84 -21.35
CA HIS A 152 4.38 -3.75 -21.12
C HIS A 152 3.44 -3.52 -22.32
N LEU A 153 3.88 -3.87 -23.53
CA LEU A 153 3.11 -3.70 -24.77
C LEU A 153 2.24 -4.94 -25.09
N PHE A 154 2.41 -6.05 -24.35
CA PHE A 154 1.73 -7.31 -24.63
C PHE A 154 0.20 -7.19 -24.57
N LEU A 155 -0.33 -6.48 -23.56
CA LEU A 155 -1.78 -6.30 -23.42
C LEU A 155 -2.36 -5.37 -24.49
N GLU A 156 -1.61 -4.34 -24.92
CA GLU A 156 -2.04 -3.45 -26.01
C GLU A 156 -2.17 -4.24 -27.32
N LEU A 157 -1.20 -5.13 -27.60
CA LEU A 157 -1.17 -6.00 -28.78
C LEU A 157 -2.21 -7.14 -28.75
N GLU A 158 -2.46 -7.74 -27.59
CA GLU A 158 -3.46 -8.80 -27.42
C GLU A 158 -4.88 -8.20 -27.55
N ASN A 159 -5.12 -7.02 -26.97
CA ASN A 159 -6.41 -6.33 -27.07
C ASN A 159 -6.69 -5.75 -28.47
N SER A 160 -5.65 -5.34 -29.21
CA SER A 160 -5.80 -4.88 -30.60
C SER A 160 -6.07 -6.02 -31.58
N GLY A 161 -6.02 -7.29 -31.13
CA GLY A 161 -6.32 -8.47 -31.92
C GLY A 161 -5.30 -8.77 -33.02
N LYS A 162 -4.21 -7.98 -33.10
CA LYS A 162 -3.12 -8.13 -34.07
C LYS A 162 -2.23 -9.33 -33.77
N PHE A 163 -2.38 -9.89 -32.56
CA PHE A 163 -1.51 -10.89 -32.02
C PHE A 163 -2.30 -11.93 -31.21
N ASN A 164 -2.28 -13.19 -31.65
CA ASN A 164 -2.98 -14.27 -30.96
C ASN A 164 -2.10 -15.53 -30.88
N ILE A 165 -1.50 -15.76 -29.71
CA ILE A 165 -0.72 -16.99 -29.46
C ILE A 165 -1.69 -18.11 -29.08
N SER A 166 -1.50 -19.29 -29.67
CA SER A 166 -2.19 -20.49 -29.22
C SER A 166 -1.88 -20.79 -27.74
N PRO A 167 -2.87 -21.21 -26.93
CA PRO A 167 -2.65 -21.59 -25.54
C PRO A 167 -1.58 -22.68 -25.36
N GLU A 168 -1.37 -23.52 -26.38
CA GLU A 168 -0.34 -24.57 -26.38
C GLU A 168 1.09 -24.00 -26.49
N GLU A 169 1.28 -22.98 -27.33
CA GLU A 169 2.55 -22.29 -27.51
C GLU A 169 2.91 -21.46 -26.26
N LYS A 170 1.90 -20.81 -25.64
CA LYS A 170 2.07 -20.13 -24.34
C LYS A 170 2.60 -21.10 -23.28
N LYS A 171 2.07 -22.34 -23.25
CA LYS A 171 2.49 -23.38 -22.29
C LYS A 171 3.90 -23.90 -22.57
N LYS A 172 4.25 -24.12 -23.83
CA LYS A 172 5.61 -24.54 -24.24
C LYS A 172 6.66 -23.49 -23.88
N LEU A 173 6.44 -22.24 -24.27
CA LEU A 173 7.32 -21.11 -23.94
C LEU A 173 7.50 -20.94 -22.43
N TYR A 174 6.42 -21.08 -21.66
CA TYR A 174 6.48 -21.02 -20.20
C TYR A 174 7.35 -22.14 -19.62
N GLN A 175 7.21 -23.38 -20.11
CA GLN A 175 8.04 -24.50 -19.63
C GLN A 175 9.52 -24.34 -19.97
N GLU A 176 9.83 -23.82 -21.16
CA GLU A 176 11.22 -23.55 -21.57
C GLU A 176 11.86 -22.45 -20.72
N GLN A 177 11.14 -21.34 -20.51
CA GLN A 177 11.65 -20.24 -19.68
C GLN A 177 11.72 -20.61 -18.20
N LEU A 178 10.83 -21.46 -17.71
CA LEU A 178 10.86 -21.96 -16.34
C LEU A 178 12.10 -22.83 -16.08
N LYS A 179 12.51 -23.65 -17.05
CA LYS A 179 13.76 -24.44 -16.96
C LYS A 179 15.01 -23.57 -16.87
N ILE A 180 15.00 -22.39 -17.50
CA ILE A 180 16.12 -21.44 -17.48
C ILE A 180 16.08 -20.58 -16.21
N HIS A 181 14.90 -20.16 -15.78
CA HIS A 181 14.75 -19.21 -14.66
C HIS A 181 15.04 -19.83 -13.30
N ILE A 182 14.60 -21.07 -13.07
CA ILE A 182 14.81 -21.79 -11.80
C ILE A 182 16.29 -21.90 -11.40
N PRO A 183 17.22 -22.37 -12.26
CA PRO A 183 18.63 -22.47 -11.89
C PRO A 183 19.25 -21.10 -11.64
N LEU A 184 18.96 -20.10 -12.48
CA LEU A 184 19.48 -18.73 -12.32
C LEU A 184 19.05 -18.09 -11.00
N GLU A 185 17.77 -18.20 -10.65
CA GLU A 185 17.25 -17.61 -9.41
C GLU A 185 17.79 -18.35 -8.18
N LYS A 186 17.99 -19.67 -8.27
CA LYS A 186 18.66 -20.44 -7.21
C LYS A 186 20.13 -20.04 -7.03
N GLU A 187 20.84 -19.71 -8.11
CA GLU A 187 22.22 -19.23 -8.05
C GLU A 187 22.30 -17.82 -7.47
N GLU A 188 21.42 -16.90 -7.90
CA GLU A 188 21.34 -15.55 -7.34
C GLU A 188 21.04 -15.57 -5.82
N ILE A 189 20.12 -16.43 -5.38
CA ILE A 189 19.81 -16.56 -3.95
C ILE A 189 21.02 -17.10 -3.17
N LYS A 190 21.80 -18.03 -3.74
CA LYS A 190 23.03 -18.55 -3.12
C LYS A 190 24.12 -17.49 -3.04
N LEU A 191 24.27 -16.66 -4.06
CA LEU A 191 25.24 -15.56 -4.12
C LEU A 191 25.00 -14.48 -3.05
N LYS A 192 23.74 -14.31 -2.59
CA LYS A 192 23.39 -13.33 -1.54
C LYS A 192 23.91 -13.67 -0.14
N GLY A 193 24.59 -14.82 0.04
CA GLY A 193 25.61 -15.00 1.08
C GLY A 193 25.19 -14.80 2.55
N SER A 194 23.95 -15.12 2.94
CA SER A 194 23.47 -14.90 4.32
C SER A 194 22.51 -15.99 4.82
N TYR A 195 22.26 -16.00 6.13
CA TYR A 195 21.25 -16.83 6.82
C TYR A 195 19.84 -16.71 6.19
N SER A 196 19.58 -15.58 5.52
CA SER A 196 18.36 -15.31 4.75
C SER A 196 18.23 -16.15 3.47
N ALA A 197 19.33 -16.64 2.89
CA ALA A 197 19.30 -17.42 1.65
C ALA A 197 18.50 -18.74 1.80
N LYS A 198 18.58 -19.40 2.98
CA LYS A 198 17.80 -20.61 3.26
C LYS A 198 16.29 -20.32 3.29
N HIS A 199 15.88 -19.21 3.91
CA HIS A 199 14.48 -18.79 3.94
C HIS A 199 13.99 -18.38 2.54
N LEU A 200 14.82 -17.68 1.77
CA LEU A 200 14.48 -17.29 0.40
C LEU A 200 14.34 -18.50 -0.54
N LEU A 201 15.21 -19.51 -0.42
CA LEU A 201 15.09 -20.76 -1.17
C LEU A 201 13.82 -21.54 -0.79
N LYS A 202 13.49 -21.59 0.50
CA LYS A 202 12.26 -22.25 0.97
C LYS A 202 11.01 -21.55 0.43
N ASN A 203 10.94 -20.22 0.55
CA ASN A 203 9.84 -19.42 0.01
C ASN A 203 9.73 -19.54 -1.52
N PHE A 204 10.85 -19.63 -2.22
CA PHE A 204 10.87 -19.85 -3.66
C PHE A 204 10.33 -21.24 -4.03
N GLN A 205 10.72 -22.28 -3.29
CA GLN A 205 10.23 -23.63 -3.49
C GLN A 205 8.72 -23.73 -3.18
N GLU A 206 8.24 -23.12 -2.10
CA GLU A 206 6.81 -23.05 -1.77
C GLU A 206 6.00 -22.34 -2.88
N ARG A 207 6.56 -21.31 -3.53
CA ARG A 207 5.94 -20.66 -4.68
C ARG A 207 5.89 -21.57 -5.91
N LEU A 208 6.95 -22.33 -6.18
CA LEU A 208 6.95 -23.33 -7.26
C LEU A 208 5.90 -24.43 -7.00
N ASP A 209 5.81 -24.90 -5.76
CA ASP A 209 4.91 -25.98 -5.37
C ASP A 209 3.43 -25.53 -5.32
N SER A 210 3.18 -24.21 -5.19
CA SER A 210 1.82 -23.64 -5.15
C SER A 210 1.03 -23.77 -6.46
N GLY A 211 1.67 -24.21 -7.56
CA GLY A 211 1.02 -24.37 -8.87
C GLY A 211 0.64 -23.06 -9.56
N LYS A 212 0.89 -21.90 -8.95
CA LYS A 212 0.65 -20.59 -9.57
C LYS A 212 1.80 -20.23 -10.52
N PRO A 213 1.52 -19.64 -11.69
CA PRO A 213 2.57 -19.25 -12.61
C PRO A 213 3.41 -18.12 -12.02
N LEU A 214 4.74 -18.23 -12.16
CA LEU A 214 5.67 -17.20 -11.69
C LEU A 214 5.56 -15.96 -12.57
N THR A 215 5.19 -14.81 -11.98
CA THR A 215 5.00 -13.55 -12.72
C THR A 215 6.24 -13.14 -13.51
N ALA A 216 7.44 -13.36 -12.96
CA ALA A 216 8.70 -13.06 -13.65
C ALA A 216 8.87 -13.90 -14.94
N VAL A 217 8.54 -15.19 -14.90
CA VAL A 217 8.60 -16.08 -16.07
C VAL A 217 7.53 -15.68 -17.08
N VAL A 218 6.31 -15.38 -16.62
CA VAL A 218 5.21 -14.90 -17.49
C VAL A 218 5.61 -13.62 -18.22
N ASN A 219 6.20 -12.66 -17.51
CA ASN A 219 6.66 -11.41 -18.11
C ASN A 219 7.78 -11.65 -19.13
N LYS A 220 8.74 -12.54 -18.83
CA LYS A 220 9.77 -12.91 -19.83
C LYS A 220 9.18 -13.56 -21.07
N CYS A 221 8.23 -14.49 -20.92
CA CYS A 221 7.53 -15.08 -22.07
C CYS A 221 6.80 -14.01 -22.89
N ARG A 222 6.12 -13.07 -22.24
CA ARG A 222 5.46 -11.93 -22.90
C ARG A 222 6.47 -11.07 -23.67
N SER A 223 7.60 -10.71 -23.06
CA SER A 223 8.65 -9.93 -23.71
C SER A 223 9.26 -10.63 -24.91
N ILE A 224 9.52 -11.94 -24.83
CA ILE A 224 10.05 -12.73 -25.96
C ILE A 224 9.06 -12.69 -27.11
N THR A 225 7.80 -12.87 -26.77
CA THR A 225 6.74 -12.97 -27.76
C THR A 225 6.50 -11.64 -28.46
N VAL A 226 6.38 -10.54 -27.70
CA VAL A 226 6.28 -9.19 -28.25
C VAL A 226 7.52 -8.85 -29.07
N SER A 227 8.72 -9.16 -28.57
CA SER A 227 9.96 -8.89 -29.30
C SER A 227 10.01 -9.65 -30.62
N ASN A 228 9.55 -10.91 -30.65
CA ASN A 228 9.51 -11.70 -31.88
C ASN A 228 8.49 -11.18 -32.89
N TYR A 229 7.34 -10.70 -32.43
CA TYR A 229 6.35 -10.06 -33.30
C TYR A 229 6.87 -8.73 -33.85
N LEU A 230 7.43 -7.89 -32.97
CA LEU A 230 7.88 -6.55 -33.34
C LEU A 230 9.15 -6.56 -34.19
N LYS A 231 9.96 -7.64 -34.16
CA LYS A 231 11.12 -7.86 -35.06
C LYS A 231 10.78 -7.67 -36.53
N ASP A 232 9.59 -8.09 -36.94
CA ASP A 232 9.15 -8.01 -38.33
C ASP A 232 8.85 -6.56 -38.77
N PHE A 233 8.75 -5.63 -37.81
CA PHE A 233 8.38 -4.22 -38.03
C PHE A 233 9.49 -3.23 -37.62
N VAL A 234 10.73 -3.70 -37.44
CA VAL A 234 11.87 -2.88 -37.00
C VAL A 234 12.45 -2.01 -38.13
N SER A 235 12.01 -2.19 -39.38
CA SER A 235 12.54 -1.44 -40.52
C SER A 235 12.28 0.08 -40.44
N ASP A 236 11.23 0.50 -39.74
CA ASP A 236 10.85 1.91 -39.60
C ASP A 236 10.07 2.14 -38.29
N PHE A 237 10.44 3.18 -37.54
CA PHE A 237 9.84 3.51 -36.25
C PHE A 237 8.34 3.88 -36.38
N GLU A 238 7.94 4.51 -37.49
CA GLU A 238 6.53 4.81 -37.76
C GLU A 238 5.72 3.53 -38.06
N THR A 239 6.33 2.58 -38.77
CA THR A 239 5.76 1.25 -39.01
C THR A 239 5.65 0.45 -37.71
N PHE A 240 6.66 0.51 -36.85
CA PHE A 240 6.65 -0.07 -35.50
C PHE A 240 5.55 0.54 -34.63
N LYS A 241 5.38 1.87 -34.63
CA LYS A 241 4.33 2.56 -33.86
C LYS A 241 2.93 2.20 -34.36
N LYS A 242 2.74 2.00 -35.66
CA LYS A 242 1.47 1.53 -36.26
C LYS A 242 1.17 0.05 -35.99
N SER A 243 2.21 -0.75 -35.74
CA SER A 243 2.08 -2.19 -35.48
C SER A 243 1.59 -2.51 -34.06
N LEU A 244 1.77 -1.58 -33.11
CA LEU A 244 1.18 -1.61 -31.76
C LEU A 244 -0.34 -1.41 -31.79
#